data_AF-A0A358Y163-F1
#
_entry.id   AF-A0A358Y163-F1
#
_cell.length_a   1.000
_cell.length_b   1.000
_cell.length_c   1.000
_cell.angle_alpha   90.00
_cell.angle_beta   90.00
_cell.angle_gamma   90.00
#
_symmetry.space_group_name_H-M   'P 1'
#
loop_
_entity.id
_entity.type
_entity.pdbx_description
1 polymer ?
#
loop_
_entity_poly.entity_id
_entity_poly.type
_entity_poly.pdbx_seq_one_letter_code
_entity_poly.pdbx_strand_id
1 'polypeptide(L)' 'MVTQPVFKAAAALILYCLAFSASAQEIEVSVDRDELARGETLTYTIRVFEQRQGMQLDLTPLTEKFDVLGTRTSSQIR' A
#
# COMPACT_ATOMS: atom_id res chain seq x y z
N MET A 1 3.83 -50.28 0.07
CA MET A 1 2.68 -49.67 0.79
C MET A 1 3.08 -48.45 1.62
N VAL A 2 4.22 -47.80 1.34
CA VAL A 2 4.57 -46.49 1.92
C VAL A 2 4.48 -45.48 0.80
N THR A 3 3.48 -44.60 0.77
CA THR A 3 3.59 -43.34 0.00
C THR A 3 2.44 -42.37 0.27
N GLN A 4 1.20 -42.85 0.50
CA GLN A 4 0.03 -41.95 0.59
C GLN A 4 0.06 -40.87 1.68
N PRO A 5 0.45 -41.13 2.95
CA PRO A 5 0.42 -40.10 3.99
C PRO A 5 1.56 -39.07 3.82
N VAL A 6 2.72 -39.51 3.33
CA VAL A 6 3.89 -38.64 3.10
C VAL A 6 3.62 -37.69 1.93
N PHE A 7 2.96 -38.17 0.86
CA PHE A 7 2.59 -37.35 -0.27
C PHE A 7 1.57 -36.26 0.11
N LYS A 8 0.61 -36.60 0.98
CA LYS A 8 -0.37 -35.64 1.52
C LYS A 8 0.30 -34.59 2.42
N ALA A 9 1.23 -35.01 3.28
CA ALA A 9 1.97 -34.10 4.15
C ALA A 9 2.85 -33.14 3.34
N ALA A 10 3.53 -33.64 2.30
CA ALA A 10 4.33 -32.81 1.39
C ALA A 10 3.44 -31.81 0.62
N ALA A 11 2.29 -32.24 0.10
CA ALA A 11 1.35 -31.36 -0.58
C ALA A 11 0.77 -30.28 0.36
N ALA A 12 0.45 -30.62 1.60
CA ALA A 12 -0.02 -29.67 2.61
C ALA A 12 1.06 -28.65 2.98
N LEU A 13 2.32 -29.09 3.10
CA LEU A 13 3.46 -28.21 3.36
C LEU A 13 3.67 -27.22 2.20
N ILE A 14 3.58 -27.69 0.95
CA ILE A 14 3.70 -26.83 -0.23
C ILE A 14 2.56 -25.80 -0.28
N LEU A 15 1.32 -26.21 0.02
CA LEU A 15 0.18 -25.30 0.07
C LEU A 15 0.34 -24.22 1.15
N TYR A 16 0.90 -24.60 2.31
CA TYR A 16 1.18 -23.68 3.42
C TYR A 16 2.26 -22.66 3.05
N CYS A 17 3.32 -23.08 2.36
CA CYS A 17 4.38 -22.18 1.90
C CYS A 17 3.88 -21.16 0.85
N LEU A 18 2.91 -21.53 0.01
CA LEU A 18 2.33 -20.65 -1.01
C LEU A 18 1.36 -19.61 -0.44
N ALA A 19 0.86 -19.80 0.79
CA ALA A 19 -0.08 -18.88 1.42
C ALA A 19 0.56 -17.57 1.95
N PHE A 20 1.90 -17.49 1.98
CA PHE A 20 2.61 -16.35 2.59
C PHE A 20 2.87 -15.15 1.66
N SER A 21 2.44 -15.20 0.40
CA SER A 21 2.69 -14.11 -0.56
C SER A 21 1.66 -12.98 -0.47
N ALA A 22 1.33 -12.53 0.74
CA ALA A 22 0.60 -11.28 0.93
C ALA A 22 1.61 -10.13 1.07
N SER A 23 1.97 -9.50 -0.05
CA SER A 23 2.68 -8.23 0.00
C SER A 23 1.72 -7.16 0.52
N ALA A 24 2.11 -6.46 1.60
CA ALA A 24 1.43 -5.23 1.99
C ALA A 24 1.59 -4.21 0.85
N GLN A 25 0.56 -3.41 0.61
CA GLN A 25 0.63 -2.36 -0.38
C GLN A 25 1.75 -1.38 0.00
N GLU A 26 2.70 -1.17 -0.90
CA GLU A 26 3.80 -0.25 -0.66
C GLU A 26 3.30 1.19 -0.77
N ILE A 27 3.61 1.98 0.25
CA ILE A 27 3.27 3.40 0.34
C ILE A 27 4.56 4.17 0.62
N GLU A 28 4.88 5.12 -0.23
CA GLU A 28 5.96 6.07 -0.06
C GLU A 28 5.40 7.44 0.28
N VAL A 29 6.06 8.13 1.21
CA VAL A 29 5.70 9.46 1.65
C VAL A 29 6.92 10.36 1.54
N SER A 30 6.73 11.56 0.98
CA SER A 30 7.78 12.58 0.94
C SER A 30 7.24 13.98 1.16
N VAL A 31 8.13 14.85 1.63
CA VAL A 31 7.94 16.30 1.69
C VAL A 31 8.94 16.97 0.76
N ASP A 32 8.59 18.14 0.24
CA ASP A 32 9.46 18.90 -0.66
C ASP A 32 10.53 19.75 0.06
N ARG A 33 10.50 19.79 1.40
CA ARG A 33 11.46 20.52 2.26
C ARG A 33 11.42 20.03 3.70
N ASP A 34 12.56 20.15 4.39
CA ASP A 34 12.75 19.67 5.77
C ASP A 34 12.64 20.79 6.82
N GLU A 35 12.68 22.05 6.39
CA GLU A 35 12.53 23.23 7.24
C GLU A 35 11.43 24.15 6.68
N LEU A 36 10.70 24.82 7.58
CA LEU A 36 9.60 25.71 7.23
C LEU A 36 9.53 26.93 8.15
N ALA A 37 9.34 28.12 7.58
CA ALA A 37 9.00 29.32 8.33
C ALA A 37 7.47 29.44 8.52
N ARG A 38 7.05 30.27 9.48
CA ARG A 38 5.62 30.50 9.74
C ARG A 38 4.95 31.14 8.51
N GLY A 39 3.87 30.53 8.05
CA GLY A 39 3.05 31.03 6.94
C GLY A 39 3.46 30.48 5.57
N GLU A 40 4.50 29.67 5.49
CA GLU A 40 4.89 28.98 4.27
C GLU A 40 4.06 27.72 4.04
N THR A 41 4.05 27.24 2.80
CA THR A 41 3.37 26.02 2.39
C THR A 41 4.40 24.93 2.07
N LEU A 42 4.08 23.68 2.40
CA LEU A 42 4.86 22.51 1.98
C LEU A 42 3.99 21.56 1.16
N THR A 43 4.63 20.79 0.31
CA THR A 43 3.98 19.76 -0.50
C THR A 43 4.22 18.40 0.14
N TYR A 44 3.16 17.78 0.65
CA TYR A 44 3.19 16.41 1.16
C TYR A 44 2.72 15.45 0.05
N THR A 45 3.62 14.59 -0.42
CA THR A 45 3.34 13.65 -1.49
C THR A 45 3.16 12.25 -0.91
N ILE A 46 1.99 11.65 -1.13
CA ILE A 46 1.72 10.24 -0.82
C ILE A 46 1.68 9.49 -2.15
N ARG A 47 2.58 8.53 -2.34
CA ARG A 47 2.61 7.63 -3.49
C ARG A 47 2.23 6.23 -3.04
N VAL A 48 1.23 5.66 -3.70
CA VAL A 48 0.75 4.30 -3.45
C VAL A 48 1.12 3.45 -4.66
N PHE A 49 1.88 2.39 -4.44
CA PHE A 49 2.29 1.47 -5.50
C PHE A 49 1.27 0.34 -5.66
N GLU A 50 1.26 -0.26 -6.86
CA GLU A 50 0.42 -1.42 -7.20
C GLU A 50 -1.08 -1.23 -6.86
N GLN A 51 -1.59 -0.01 -7.02
CA GLN A 51 -3.01 0.28 -6.77
C GLN A 51 -3.87 -0.54 -7.73
N ARG A 52 -4.58 -1.53 -7.17
CA ARG A 52 -5.51 -2.38 -7.92
C ARG A 52 -6.54 -1.49 -8.62
N GLN A 53 -6.84 -1.79 -9.89
CA GLN A 53 -7.83 -1.04 -10.67
C GLN A 53 -9.15 -0.90 -9.88
N GLY A 54 -9.64 0.33 -9.78
CA GLY A 54 -10.92 0.64 -9.14
C GLY A 54 -10.85 0.97 -7.64
N MET A 55 -9.68 0.91 -7.00
CA MET A 55 -9.55 1.35 -5.62
C MET A 55 -9.41 2.87 -5.57
N GLN A 56 -10.34 3.60 -4.96
CA GLN A 56 -10.18 5.03 -4.67
C GLN A 56 -9.39 5.17 -3.36
N LEU A 57 -8.38 6.04 -3.35
CA LEU A 57 -7.65 6.33 -2.11
C LEU A 57 -8.59 7.00 -1.12
N ASP A 58 -8.79 6.39 0.05
CA ASP A 58 -9.54 7.00 1.14
C ASP A 58 -8.68 8.07 1.81
N LEU A 59 -9.12 9.31 1.71
CA LEU A 59 -8.44 10.47 2.27
C LEU A 59 -9.01 10.88 3.64
N THR A 60 -10.05 10.18 4.14
CA THR A 60 -10.65 10.43 5.45
C THR A 60 -9.63 10.47 6.59
N PRO A 61 -8.59 9.61 6.64
CA PRO A 61 -7.58 9.70 7.71
C PRO A 61 -6.82 11.03 7.75
N LEU A 62 -6.71 11.75 6.63
CA LEU A 62 -6.03 13.05 6.59
C LEU A 62 -6.87 14.16 7.22
N THR A 63 -8.20 14.03 7.24
CA THR A 63 -9.09 15.09 7.77
C THR A 63 -9.03 15.17 9.29
N GLU A 64 -8.51 14.15 9.98
CA GLU A 64 -8.32 14.19 11.44
C GLU A 64 -7.22 15.17 11.88
N LYS A 65 -6.25 15.44 11.00
CA LYS A 65 -5.04 16.22 11.33
C LYS A 65 -4.83 17.43 10.43
N PHE A 66 -5.53 17.50 9.30
CA PHE A 66 -5.35 18.55 8.30
C PHE A 66 -6.69 19.09 7.80
N ASP A 67 -6.74 20.41 7.58
CA ASP A 67 -7.80 21.03 6.79
C ASP A 67 -7.56 20.74 5.30
N VAL A 68 -8.38 19.88 4.72
CA VAL A 68 -8.28 19.48 3.31
C VAL A 68 -8.95 20.55 2.44
N LEU A 69 -8.14 21.41 1.80
CA LEU A 69 -8.63 22.51 0.95
C LEU A 69 -9.03 22.06 -0.47
N GLY A 70 -8.62 20.87 -0.91
CA GLY A 70 -8.97 20.30 -2.20
C GLY A 70 -8.25 19.00 -2.51
N THR A 71 -8.81 18.19 -3.41
CA THR A 71 -8.28 16.88 -3.81
C THR A 71 -8.07 16.82 -5.32
N ARG A 72 -6.87 16.42 -5.78
CA ARG A 72 -6.59 16.14 -7.19
C ARG A 72 -6.03 14.73 -7.33
N THR A 73 -6.73 13.86 -8.07
CA THR A 73 -6.26 12.51 -8.40
C THR A 73 -5.88 12.47 -9.87
N SER A 74 -4.69 11.94 -10.19
CA SER A 74 -4.24 11.70 -11.56
C SER A 74 -3.87 10.23 -11.70
N SER A 75 -4.53 9.50 -12.60
CA SER A 75 -4.15 8.11 -12.93
C SER A 75 -3.25 8.12 -14.16
N GLN A 76 -1.98 7.77 -14.00
CA GLN A 76 -1.11 7.47 -15.13
C GLN A 76 -1.31 6.00 -15.50
N ILE A 77 -2.12 5.75 -16.54
CA ILE A 77 -2.19 4.44 -17.16
C ILE A 77 -0.93 4.31 -18.01
N ARG A 78 -0.03 3.37 -17.67
CA ARG A 78 1.05 2.94 -18.58
C ARG A 78 0.59 1.68 -19.29
#